data_AF-W1P6S8-F1
#
_entry.id   AF-W1P6S8-F1
#
_cell.length_a   1.000
_cell.length_b   1.000
_cell.length_c   1.000
_cell.angle_alpha   90.00
_cell.angle_beta   90.00
_cell.angle_gamma   90.00
#
_symmetry.space_group_name_H-M   'P 1'
#
loop_
_entity.id
_entity.type
_entity.pdbx_description
1 polymer ?
#
loop_
_entity_poly.entity_id
_entity_poly.type
_entity_poly.pdbx_seq_one_letter_code
_entity_poly.pdbx_strand_id
1 'polypeptide(L)'
;MVVLSEKSHPSLSNVPTIDLSCGKRGAVSELLVKACESHGFFMVRNHGVSQDLVKKMEMEAFRFFALPESEKEKVGPANPLGYGCRKIGLNGDVGRVEYLLLHTRASYPIRLR
;
A
#
# COMPACT_ATOMS: atom_id res chain seq x y z
N MET A 1 4.03 -3.14 -1.29
CA MET A 1 3.51 -4.20 -0.42
C MET A 1 2.06 -4.44 -0.82
N VAL A 2 1.83 -5.36 -1.75
CA VAL A 2 0.49 -5.90 -1.97
C VAL A 2 0.40 -7.12 -1.07
N VAL A 3 -0.32 -6.99 0.04
CA VAL A 3 -0.60 -8.15 0.91
C VAL A 3 -1.86 -8.80 0.35
N LEU A 4 -1.69 -9.88 -0.40
CA LEU A 4 -2.78 -10.83 -0.58
C LEU A 4 -2.81 -11.72 0.65
N SER A 5 -3.88 -11.62 1.43
CA SER A 5 -4.17 -12.58 2.49
C SER A 5 -5.37 -13.41 2.09
N GLU A 6 -5.13 -14.70 1.82
CA GLU A 6 -6.17 -15.69 1.57
C GLU A 6 -6.67 -16.37 2.85
N LYS A 7 -6.29 -15.87 4.04
CA LYS A 7 -6.74 -16.41 5.33
C LYS A 7 -7.56 -15.38 6.08
N SER A 8 -8.67 -15.83 6.66
CA SER A 8 -9.48 -15.04 7.59
C SER A 8 -8.57 -14.53 8.72
N HIS A 9 -8.22 -13.25 8.64
CA HIS A 9 -7.48 -12.58 9.69
C HIS A 9 -8.29 -12.63 11.00
N PRO A 10 -7.63 -12.71 12.17
CA PRO A 10 -8.31 -12.44 13.44
C PRO A 10 -9.07 -11.12 13.28
N SER A 11 -10.31 -11.08 13.78
CA SER A 11 -11.19 -9.92 13.59
C SER A 11 -10.40 -8.63 13.83
N LEU A 12 -10.33 -7.76 12.82
CA LEU A 12 -9.82 -6.39 12.93
C LEU A 12 -10.71 -5.53 13.85
N SER A 13 -11.50 -6.15 14.74
CA SER A 13 -12.47 -5.55 15.64
C SER A 13 -11.87 -4.49 16.56
N ASN A 14 -10.54 -4.51 16.75
CA ASN A 14 -9.82 -3.59 17.60
C ASN A 14 -9.12 -2.46 16.83
N VAL A 15 -9.16 -2.42 15.50
CA VAL A 15 -8.59 -1.31 14.73
C VAL A 15 -9.64 -0.22 14.54
N PRO A 16 -9.40 1.02 15.00
CA PRO A 16 -10.33 2.12 14.78
C PRO A 16 -10.61 2.28 13.29
N THR A 17 -11.90 2.23 12.92
CA THR A 17 -12.34 2.42 11.55
C THR A 17 -13.21 3.66 11.48
N ILE A 18 -12.76 4.68 10.76
CA ILE A 18 -13.39 6.01 10.73
C ILE A 18 -14.12 6.18 9.39
N ASP A 19 -15.39 6.55 9.47
CA ASP A 19 -16.19 6.94 8.31
C ASP A 19 -16.00 8.43 8.02
N LEU A 20 -15.34 8.75 6.90
CA LEU A 20 -15.05 10.14 6.52
C LEU A 20 -16.28 10.89 5.97
N SER A 21 -17.38 10.19 5.70
CA SER A 21 -18.66 10.80 5.30
C SER A 21 -19.57 11.13 6.49
N CYS A 22 -19.22 10.65 7.70
CA CYS A 22 -20.09 10.77 8.86
C CYS A 22 -19.91 12.12 9.57
N GLY A 23 -20.82 13.06 9.30
CA GLY A 23 -21.00 14.26 10.10
C GLY A 23 -20.13 15.46 9.68
N LYS A 24 -19.99 16.43 10.58
CA LYS A 24 -19.23 17.66 10.32
C LYS A 24 -17.73 17.36 10.34
N ARG A 25 -16.97 18.05 9.48
CA ARG A 25 -15.51 17.93 9.36
C ARG A 25 -14.77 17.97 10.71
N GLY A 26 -15.22 18.80 11.65
CA GLY A 26 -14.64 18.89 13.00
C GLY A 26 -14.72 17.58 13.79
N ALA A 27 -15.89 16.95 13.82
CA ALA A 27 -16.09 15.68 14.55
C ALA A 27 -15.24 14.54 13.95
N VAL A 28 -15.14 14.46 12.62
CA VAL A 28 -14.25 13.49 11.94
C VAL A 28 -12.79 13.76 12.31
N SER A 29 -12.37 15.03 12.36
CA SER A 29 -11.00 15.39 12.76
C SER A 29 -10.67 14.96 14.19
N GLU A 30 -11.59 15.12 15.13
CA GLU A 30 -11.41 14.68 16.52
C GLU A 30 -11.26 13.16 16.63
N LEU A 31 -12.05 12.40 15.86
CA LEU A 31 -11.93 10.94 15.79
C LEU A 31 -10.57 10.50 15.24
N LEU A 32 -10.08 11.17 14.19
CA LEU A 32 -8.76 10.91 13.60
C LEU A 32 -7.64 11.17 14.61
N VAL A 33 -7.67 12.31 15.30
CA VAL A 33 -6.68 12.66 16.33
C VAL A 33 -6.67 11.61 17.44
N LYS A 34 -7.84 11.26 17.97
CA LYS A 34 -7.96 10.25 19.03
C LYS A 34 -7.43 8.88 18.59
N ALA A 35 -7.66 8.48 17.34
CA ALA A 35 -7.13 7.22 16.81
C ALA A 35 -5.60 7.26 16.67
N CYS A 36 -5.04 8.39 16.22
CA CYS A 36 -3.59 8.60 16.22
C CYS A 36 -2.99 8.49 17.61
N GLU A 37 -3.58 9.15 18.61
CA GLU A 37 -3.07 9.16 19.99
C GLU A 37 -3.14 7.80 20.67
N SER A 38 -4.24 7.06 20.45
CA SER A 38 -4.49 5.79 21.16
C SER A 38 -3.92 4.56 20.46
N HIS A 39 -3.85 4.54 19.13
CA HIS A 39 -3.43 3.37 18.35
C HIS A 39 -2.22 3.64 17.44
N GLY A 40 -1.98 4.89 17.04
CA GLY A 40 -0.96 5.24 16.05
C GLY A 40 -1.31 4.89 14.60
N PHE A 41 -2.41 4.16 14.37
CA PHE A 41 -2.95 3.81 13.05
C PHE A 41 -4.46 3.59 13.12
N PHE A 42 -5.13 3.68 11.97
CA PHE A 42 -6.57 3.50 11.82
C PHE A 42 -6.92 3.15 10.36
N MET A 43 -8.12 2.62 10.16
CA MET A 43 -8.71 2.42 8.84
C MET A 43 -9.69 3.56 8.52
N VAL A 44 -9.87 3.85 7.23
CA VAL A 44 -10.89 4.79 6.75
C VAL A 44 -11.84 4.11 5.77
N ARG A 45 -13.10 4.54 5.80
CA ARG A 45 -14.13 4.17 4.82
C ARG A 45 -14.85 5.44 4.34
N ASN A 46 -15.49 5.35 3.17
CA ASN A 46 -16.12 6.49 2.49
C ASN A 46 -15.16 7.67 2.28
N HIS A 47 -13.91 7.38 1.92
CA HIS A 47 -12.84 8.37 1.70
C HIS A 47 -12.95 9.14 0.36
N GLY A 48 -13.99 8.89 -0.43
CA GLY A 48 -14.25 9.61 -1.70
C GLY A 48 -13.39 9.17 -2.89
N VAL A 49 -12.49 8.20 -2.74
CA VAL A 49 -11.74 7.63 -3.87
C VAL A 49 -12.59 6.53 -4.51
N SER A 50 -12.73 6.57 -5.84
CA SER A 50 -13.52 5.59 -6.59
C SER A 50 -13.00 4.17 -6.39
N GLN A 51 -13.91 3.23 -6.14
CA GLN A 51 -13.59 1.81 -6.02
C GLN A 51 -13.02 1.23 -7.31
N ASP A 52 -13.45 1.73 -8.48
CA ASP A 52 -12.90 1.28 -9.76
C ASP A 52 -11.46 1.74 -9.96
N LEU A 53 -11.10 2.92 -9.45
CA LEU A 53 -9.71 3.40 -9.45
C LEU A 53 -8.83 2.53 -8.55
N VAL A 54 -9.32 2.17 -7.36
CA VAL A 54 -8.62 1.26 -6.42
C VAL A 54 -8.38 -0.10 -7.09
N LYS A 55 -9.44 -0.73 -7.64
CA LYS A 55 -9.35 -2.01 -8.35
C LYS A 55 -8.37 -1.95 -9.52
N LYS A 56 -8.39 -0.87 -10.29
CA LYS A 56 -7.45 -0.67 -11.41
C LYS A 56 -6.01 -0.60 -10.92
N MET A 57 -5.75 0.15 -9.85
CA MET A 57 -4.40 0.25 -9.27
C MET A 57 -3.90 -1.11 -8.77
N GLU A 58 -4.76 -1.85 -8.05
CA GLU A 58 -4.44 -3.21 -7.58
C GLU A 58 -4.14 -4.16 -8.75
N MET A 59 -4.98 -4.15 -9.80
CA MET A 59 -4.78 -4.98 -10.99
C MET A 59 -3.44 -4.68 -11.68
N GLU A 60 -3.08 -3.41 -11.85
CA GLU A 60 -1.79 -3.04 -12.48
C GLU A 60 -0.60 -3.43 -11.59
N ALA A 61 -0.73 -3.32 -10.27
CA ALA A 61 0.28 -3.83 -9.35
C ALA A 61 0.45 -5.35 -9.48
N PHE A 62 -0.65 -6.12 -9.51
CA PHE A 62 -0.60 -7.56 -9.72
C PHE A 62 0.06 -7.93 -11.04
N ARG A 63 -0.32 -7.25 -12.13
CA ARG A 63 0.28 -7.48 -13.45
C ARG A 63 1.77 -7.26 -13.44
N PHE A 64 2.25 -6.18 -12.83
CA PHE A 64 3.68 -5.89 -12.76
C PHE A 64 4.43 -6.97 -11.96
N PHE A 65 3.96 -7.33 -10.75
CA PHE A 65 4.69 -8.28 -9.91
C PHE A 65 4.63 -9.74 -10.43
N ALA A 66 3.64 -10.06 -11.26
CA ALA A 66 3.55 -11.33 -11.98
C ALA A 66 4.55 -11.46 -13.15
N LEU A 67 5.19 -10.36 -13.59
CA LEU A 67 6.23 -10.42 -14.61
C LEU A 67 7.46 -11.23 -14.12
N PRO A 68 8.23 -11.85 -15.05
CA PRO A 68 9.51 -12.45 -14.72
C PRO A 68 10.46 -11.44 -14.04
N GLU A 69 11.34 -11.93 -13.18
CA GLU A 69 12.30 -11.10 -12.44
C GLU A 69 13.15 -10.22 -13.38
N SER A 70 13.60 -10.78 -14.51
CA SER A 70 14.36 -10.05 -15.54
C SER A 70 13.60 -8.88 -16.16
N GLU A 71 12.27 -8.96 -16.27
CA GLU A 71 11.44 -7.86 -16.78
C GLU A 71 11.24 -6.78 -15.72
N LYS A 72 11.08 -7.18 -14.44
CA LYS A 72 10.96 -6.24 -13.32
C LYS A 72 12.26 -5.47 -13.08
N GLU A 73 13.41 -6.08 -13.30
CA GLU A 73 14.72 -5.41 -13.18
C GLU A 73 14.95 -4.29 -14.20
N LYS A 74 14.23 -4.30 -15.34
CA LYS A 74 14.36 -3.25 -16.38
C LYS A 74 13.90 -1.86 -15.93
N VAL A 75 13.08 -1.75 -14.89
CA VAL A 75 12.67 -0.44 -14.33
C VAL A 75 13.77 0.22 -13.47
N GLY A 76 14.94 -0.39 -13.40
CA GLY A 76 16.09 0.12 -12.65
C GLY A 76 16.03 -0.21 -11.16
N PRO A 77 17.17 -0.12 -10.46
CA PRO A 77 17.24 -0.39 -9.03
C PRO A 77 16.49 0.69 -8.25
N ALA A 78 15.88 0.33 -7.12
CA ALA A 78 15.21 1.25 -6.20
C ALA A 78 16.18 2.25 -5.50
N ASN A 79 16.76 3.16 -6.28
CA ASN A 79 17.65 4.23 -5.83
C ASN A 79 17.55 5.46 -6.77
N PRO A 80 16.67 6.44 -6.47
CA PRO A 80 15.67 6.48 -5.40
C PRO A 80 14.35 5.78 -5.77
N LEU A 81 14.12 5.51 -7.06
CA LEU A 81 12.90 4.92 -7.62
C LEU A 81 13.25 3.70 -8.45
N GLY A 82 12.33 2.77 -8.62
CA GLY A 82 12.55 1.53 -9.36
C GLY A 82 12.15 0.29 -8.56
N TYR A 83 12.46 -0.87 -9.12
CA TYR A 83 12.17 -2.17 -8.52
C TYR A 83 13.26 -2.55 -7.53
N GLY A 84 12.85 -3.19 -6.44
CA GLY A 84 13.76 -3.72 -5.45
C GLY A 84 13.25 -5.05 -4.91
N CYS A 85 14.20 -5.92 -4.59
CA CYS A 85 13.96 -7.23 -4.02
C CYS A 85 14.89 -7.38 -2.82
N ARG A 86 14.34 -7.49 -1.61
CA ARG A 86 15.12 -7.62 -0.36
C ARG A 86 14.78 -8.94 0.32
N LYS A 87 15.83 -9.63 0.78
CA LYS A 87 15.66 -10.70 1.76
C LYS A 87 15.29 -10.06 3.10
N ILE A 88 14.26 -10.57 3.73
CA ILE A 88 13.79 -10.13 5.06
C ILE A 88 13.93 -11.26 6.06
N GLY A 89 14.09 -10.85 7.32
CA GLY A 89 14.31 -11.73 8.47
C GLY A 89 15.79 -11.90 8.78
N LEU A 90 16.20 -11.38 9.93
CA LEU A 90 17.57 -11.49 10.46
C LEU A 90 17.69 -12.58 11.54
N ASN A 91 16.56 -13.15 11.99
CA ASN A 91 16.43 -14.03 13.15
C ASN A 91 15.69 -15.34 12.83
N GLY A 92 16.03 -16.01 11.72
CA GLY A 92 15.53 -17.36 11.40
C GLY A 92 14.23 -17.43 10.59
N ASP A 93 13.44 -16.36 10.53
CA ASP A 93 12.41 -16.20 9.49
C ASP A 93 13.09 -15.87 8.17
N VAL A 94 12.75 -16.57 7.10
CA VAL A 94 13.33 -16.35 5.76
C VAL A 94 12.22 -15.94 4.82
N GLY A 95 12.32 -14.73 4.26
CA GLY A 95 11.38 -14.23 3.28
C GLY A 95 12.03 -13.34 2.24
N ARG A 96 11.34 -13.16 1.11
CA ARG A 96 11.73 -12.21 0.07
C ARG A 96 10.59 -11.21 -0.10
N VAL A 97 10.92 -9.92 -0.01
CA VAL A 97 9.97 -8.83 -0.25
C VAL A 97 10.38 -8.11 -1.52
N GLU A 98 9.45 -8.10 -2.45
CA GLU A 98 9.51 -7.33 -3.68
C GLU A 98 8.73 -6.01 -3.49
N TYR A 99 9.28 -4.91 -4.01
CA TYR A 99 8.70 -3.59 -3.93
C TYR A 99 9.06 -2.75 -5.16
N LEU A 100 8.19 -1.80 -5.49
CA LEU A 100 8.35 -0.87 -6.60
C LEU A 100 8.15 0.54 -6.05
N LEU A 101 9.18 1.39 -6.16
CA LEU A 101 9.13 2.78 -5.71
C LEU A 101 8.86 3.69 -6.91
N LEU A 102 7.76 4.43 -6.85
CA LEU A 102 7.26 5.28 -7.93
C LEU A 102 7.08 6.72 -7.44
N HIS A 103 7.16 7.66 -8.36
CA HIS A 103 6.79 9.05 -8.12
C HIS A 103 5.37 9.33 -8.61
N THR A 104 4.67 10.25 -7.96
CA THR A 104 3.28 10.60 -8.31
C THR A 104 3.17 11.65 -9.41
N ARG A 105 4.27 12.34 -9.77
CA ARG A 105 4.27 13.24 -10.94
C ARG A 105 4.51 12.45 -12.21
N ALA A 106 3.61 12.63 -13.18
CA ALA A 106 3.67 12.04 -14.52
C ALA A 106 4.93 12.42 -15.33
N SER A 107 5.64 13.48 -14.93
CA SER A 107 6.80 14.02 -15.66
C SER A 107 8.13 13.29 -15.43
N TYR A 108 8.16 12.26 -14.58
CA TYR A 108 9.32 11.37 -14.47
C TYR A 108 9.02 10.06 -15.21
N PRO A 109 9.48 9.90 -16.47
CA PRO A 109 9.28 8.66 -17.19
C PRO A 109 10.03 7.53 -16.48
N ILE A 110 9.31 6.45 -16.18
CA ILE A 110 9.93 5.16 -15.89
C ILE A 110 10.67 4.77 -17.17
N ARG A 111 11.99 4.96 -17.20
CA ARG A 111 12.80 4.53 -18.34
C ARG A 111 12.88 3.01 -18.30
N LEU A 112 11.94 2.35 -18.97
CA LEU A 112 12.12 0.98 -19.43
C LEU A 112 13.25 1.03 -20.47
N ARG A 113 14.44 0.55 -20.11
CA ARG A 113 15.52 0.32 -21.08
C ARG A 113 15.34 -1.03 -21.76
#